data_AF-A0A5C3QTB3-F1
#
_entry.id   AF-A0A5C3QTB3-F1
#
_cell.length_a   1.000
_cell.length_b   1.000
_cell.length_c   1.000
_cell.angle_alpha   90.00
_cell.angle_beta   90.00
_cell.angle_gamma   90.00
#
_symmetry.space_group_name_H-M   'P 1'
#
loop_
_entity.id
_entity.type
_entity.pdbx_description
1 polymer ?
#
loop_
_entity_poly.entity_id
_entity_poly.type
_entity_poly.pdbx_seq_one_letter_code
_entity_poly.pdbx_strand_id
1 'polypeptide(L)'
;DEDAPKGLIHLTASDTYFTLHRTRQPTSNNVFSHKHPPLSQEEYAEASPAAHSHSFNIPPLLEDPELYRRLAFELEEGFNLLFYGFGSKRQVLNTFGRDFCSRKGYVVVVNGFRPDCSIKAILNTIEESVPELKTSEGSSTTVDAQAKRIYANFSSSSSSKGKGKGKGKHQPPLYLIIHNIDSLPLRAPKAKSILSLLALCPSIHIAASIDHLNAPLLFSSQDSLARKQPRSPSSEIPSTRGFNWLWHDLTTLQPYDVETMYANRSSISGLSASHKKDALALTVVGAGITGGIMTETAALHILAAVTERANKLFTVMAERQIQLASSSPAKGGSEDMQAHAITYDMLYKVCRDEFIATNDSQLQAALGEFRDHGLVRSARGAGLTGELLWIPLRRERLGKVVESLK
;
A
#
# COMPACT_ATOMS: atom_id res chain seq x y z
N ASP A 1 -21.34 15.11 29.39
CA ASP A 1 -20.84 14.40 30.57
C ASP A 1 -19.37 14.75 30.87
N GLU A 2 -19.08 16.01 31.23
CA GLU A 2 -17.72 16.43 31.66
C GLU A 2 -17.55 16.47 33.20
N ASP A 3 -18.60 16.21 33.97
CA ASP A 3 -18.58 16.29 35.44
C ASP A 3 -18.75 14.92 36.11
N ALA A 4 -17.74 14.05 35.95
CA ALA A 4 -17.56 12.90 36.83
C ALA A 4 -16.52 13.23 37.91
N PRO A 5 -16.75 12.89 39.20
CA PRO A 5 -15.84 13.23 40.29
C PRO A 5 -14.49 12.55 40.10
N LYS A 6 -13.45 13.37 39.89
CA LYS A 6 -12.05 12.93 39.77
C LYS A 6 -11.58 12.36 41.11
N GLY A 7 -11.59 11.03 41.23
CA GLY A 7 -10.96 10.35 42.37
C GLY A 7 -9.47 10.69 42.48
N LEU A 8 -8.91 10.59 43.69
CA LEU A 8 -7.49 10.86 44.02
C LEU A 8 -6.46 10.08 43.19
N ILE A 9 -6.89 9.07 42.43
CA ILE A 9 -6.04 8.29 41.53
C ILE A 9 -6.23 8.82 40.11
N HIS A 10 -5.29 9.66 39.66
CA HIS A 10 -5.21 10.02 38.25
C HIS A 10 -4.63 8.84 37.47
N LEU A 11 -5.48 8.13 36.72
CA LEU A 11 -5.03 7.04 35.86
C LEU A 11 -3.98 7.59 34.88
N THR A 12 -2.79 7.00 34.86
CA THR A 12 -1.80 7.29 33.83
C THR A 12 -2.19 6.61 32.52
N ALA A 13 -1.62 7.05 31.38
CA ALA A 13 -1.88 6.38 30.09
C ALA A 13 -1.50 4.89 30.13
N SER A 14 -0.44 4.54 30.85
CA SER A 14 -0.06 3.15 31.12
C SER A 14 -1.12 2.40 31.94
N ASP A 15 -1.68 3.02 32.97
CA ASP A 15 -2.73 2.39 33.79
C ASP A 15 -4.01 2.21 32.98
N THR A 16 -4.37 3.17 32.11
CA THR A 16 -5.51 3.01 31.20
C THR A 16 -5.30 1.86 30.22
N TYR A 17 -4.07 1.67 29.72
CA TYR A 17 -3.75 0.53 28.86
C TYR A 17 -3.91 -0.79 29.62
N PHE A 18 -3.31 -0.93 30.80
CA PHE A 18 -3.40 -2.17 31.57
C PHE A 18 -4.82 -2.46 32.07
N THR A 19 -5.60 -1.44 32.43
CA THR A 19 -7.00 -1.61 32.85
C THR A 19 -7.89 -2.03 31.70
N LEU A 20 -7.73 -1.44 30.50
CA LEU A 20 -8.46 -1.83 29.30
C LEU A 20 -8.10 -3.25 28.84
N HIS A 21 -6.84 -3.67 29.02
CA HIS A 21 -6.36 -5.01 28.67
C HIS A 21 -6.47 -6.05 29.79
N ARG A 22 -6.95 -5.66 30.99
CA ARG A 22 -7.05 -6.54 32.17
C ARG A 22 -8.04 -7.68 31.97
N THR A 23 -9.15 -7.41 31.30
CA THR A 23 -10.27 -8.36 31.16
C THR A 23 -10.65 -8.51 29.70
N ARG A 24 -10.84 -9.75 29.23
CA ARG A 24 -11.45 -10.00 27.92
C ARG A 24 -12.86 -9.42 27.92
N GLN A 25 -13.10 -8.38 27.13
CA GLN A 25 -14.44 -7.84 26.97
C GLN A 25 -15.31 -8.90 26.27
N PRO A 26 -16.54 -9.16 26.75
CA PRO A 26 -17.46 -10.06 26.07
C PRO A 26 -17.75 -9.48 24.68
N THR A 27 -17.31 -10.17 23.64
CA THR A 27 -17.53 -9.73 22.26
C THR A 27 -19.00 -9.94 21.92
N SER A 28 -19.70 -8.87 21.54
CA SER A 28 -21.03 -9.02 20.95
C SER A 28 -20.92 -9.76 19.61
N ASN A 29 -21.91 -10.58 19.26
CA ASN A 29 -21.99 -11.25 17.95
C ASN A 29 -22.36 -10.29 16.78
N ASN A 30 -22.22 -8.96 16.97
CA ASN A 30 -22.46 -7.96 15.95
C ASN A 30 -21.28 -7.90 14.99
N VAL A 31 -21.28 -8.81 14.00
CA VAL A 31 -20.30 -8.78 12.92
C VAL A 31 -20.65 -7.65 11.95
N PHE A 32 -19.68 -6.78 11.66
CA PHE A 32 -19.86 -5.64 10.74
C PHE A 32 -20.40 -6.07 9.36
N SER A 33 -19.90 -7.20 8.84
CA SER A 33 -20.33 -7.76 7.56
C SER A 33 -21.78 -8.22 7.52
N HIS A 34 -22.40 -8.52 8.67
CA HIS A 34 -23.82 -8.89 8.74
C HIS A 34 -24.75 -7.68 8.68
N LYS A 35 -24.27 -6.51 9.15
CA LYS A 35 -25.06 -5.28 9.19
C LYS A 35 -24.95 -4.48 7.90
N HIS A 36 -23.79 -4.49 7.27
CA HIS A 36 -23.53 -3.71 6.07
C HIS A 36 -23.00 -4.59 4.95
N PRO A 37 -23.69 -4.65 3.80
CA PRO A 37 -23.13 -5.26 2.62
C PRO A 37 -21.88 -4.47 2.17
N PRO A 38 -20.83 -5.15 1.70
CA PRO A 38 -19.64 -4.49 1.18
C PRO A 38 -20.02 -3.78 -0.11
N LEU A 39 -19.66 -2.51 -0.20
CA LEU A 39 -19.88 -1.72 -1.41
C LEU A 39 -19.07 -2.30 -2.57
N SER A 40 -19.64 -2.24 -3.76
CA SER A 40 -18.89 -2.46 -5.00
C SER A 40 -17.87 -1.32 -5.20
N GLN A 41 -16.88 -1.55 -6.06
CA GLN A 41 -15.89 -0.50 -6.37
C GLN A 41 -16.52 0.71 -7.06
N GLU A 42 -17.58 0.48 -7.85
CA GLU A 42 -18.34 1.53 -8.55
C GLU A 42 -19.17 2.35 -7.56
N GLU A 43 -19.93 1.68 -6.68
CA GLU A 43 -20.71 2.34 -5.63
C GLU A 43 -19.81 3.17 -4.70
N TYR A 44 -18.61 2.65 -4.38
CA TYR A 44 -17.64 3.39 -3.58
C TYR A 44 -17.11 4.62 -4.32
N ALA A 45 -16.82 4.51 -5.62
CA ALA A 45 -16.33 5.62 -6.43
C ALA A 45 -17.38 6.74 -6.55
N GLU A 46 -18.66 6.38 -6.64
CA GLU A 46 -19.78 7.32 -6.66
C GLU A 46 -20.01 7.99 -5.29
N ALA A 47 -19.91 7.22 -4.20
CA ALA A 47 -20.13 7.74 -2.85
C ALA A 47 -18.95 8.56 -2.30
N SER A 48 -17.73 8.33 -2.80
CA SER A 48 -16.51 8.97 -2.30
C SER A 48 -16.55 10.51 -2.42
N PRO A 49 -16.85 11.13 -3.56
CA PRO A 49 -16.97 12.60 -3.67
C PRO A 49 -18.00 13.21 -2.71
N ALA A 50 -19.12 12.51 -2.45
CA ALA A 50 -20.12 12.97 -1.51
C ALA A 50 -19.59 12.99 -0.07
N ALA A 51 -18.77 12.00 0.32
CA ALA A 51 -18.10 12.00 1.62
C ALA A 51 -17.09 13.15 1.75
N HIS A 52 -16.43 13.55 0.66
CA HIS A 52 -15.49 14.68 0.64
C HIS A 52 -16.14 16.05 0.83
N SER A 53 -17.44 16.18 0.61
CA SER A 53 -18.18 17.43 0.81
C SER A 53 -18.26 17.86 2.29
N HIS A 54 -18.06 16.91 3.22
CA HIS A 54 -17.95 17.17 4.66
C HIS A 54 -16.51 17.50 5.09
N SER A 55 -15.61 17.81 4.14
CA SER A 55 -14.25 18.23 4.47
C SER A 55 -14.27 19.49 5.32
N PHE A 56 -13.48 19.47 6.39
CA PHE A 56 -13.32 20.62 7.28
C PHE A 56 -12.84 21.82 6.46
N ASN A 57 -13.50 22.98 6.61
CA ASN A 57 -13.06 24.27 6.06
C ASN A 57 -11.76 24.71 6.76
N ILE A 58 -10.65 24.08 6.42
CA ILE A 58 -9.33 24.53 6.85
C ILE A 58 -8.80 25.43 5.75
N PRO A 59 -8.32 26.65 6.08
CA PRO A 59 -7.66 27.50 5.10
C PRO A 59 -6.53 26.69 4.44
N PRO A 60 -6.45 26.68 3.10
CA PRO A 60 -5.52 25.82 2.40
C PRO A 60 -4.09 26.25 2.75
N LEU A 61 -3.38 25.48 3.57
CA LEU A 61 -1.92 25.55 3.75
C LEU A 61 -1.15 25.51 2.41
N LEU A 62 -1.83 25.11 1.32
CA LEU A 62 -1.39 25.18 -0.06
C LEU A 62 -1.11 26.60 -0.56
N GLU A 63 -1.72 27.63 0.04
CA GLU A 63 -1.66 29.00 -0.44
C GLU A 63 -0.66 29.88 0.31
N ASP A 64 0.05 29.37 1.31
CA ASP A 64 1.00 30.16 2.11
C ASP A 64 2.41 30.21 1.46
N PRO A 65 2.78 31.28 0.72
CA PRO A 65 4.09 31.37 0.08
C PRO A 65 5.24 31.48 1.09
N GLU A 66 4.97 31.98 2.29
CA GLU A 66 5.97 32.13 3.35
C GLU A 66 6.43 30.78 3.89
N LEU A 67 5.50 29.82 4.03
CA LEU A 67 5.82 28.45 4.41
C LEU A 67 6.82 27.86 3.41
N TYR A 68 6.52 27.92 2.12
CA TYR A 68 7.40 27.37 1.09
C TYR A 68 8.77 28.05 1.03
N ARG A 69 8.85 29.37 1.27
CA ARG A 69 10.14 30.08 1.36
C ARG A 69 10.96 29.58 2.55
N ARG A 70 10.32 29.38 3.72
CA ARG A 70 10.97 28.85 4.91
C ARG A 70 11.50 27.44 4.67
N LEU A 71 10.68 26.54 4.11
CA LEU A 71 11.11 25.17 3.79
C LEU A 71 12.27 25.15 2.80
N ALA A 72 12.23 26.01 1.78
CA ALA A 72 13.32 26.12 0.81
C ALA A 72 14.63 26.59 1.47
N PHE A 73 14.57 27.53 2.41
CA PHE A 73 15.72 28.01 3.16
C PHE A 73 16.31 26.91 4.06
N GLU A 74 15.46 26.17 4.78
CA GLU A 74 15.90 25.06 5.64
C GLU A 74 16.59 23.94 4.83
N LEU A 75 16.10 23.66 3.61
CA LEU A 75 16.79 22.73 2.70
C LEU A 75 18.16 23.25 2.26
N GLU A 76 18.28 24.54 1.94
CA GLU A 76 19.54 25.17 1.51
C GLU A 76 20.62 25.15 2.59
N GLU A 77 20.22 25.31 3.86
CA GLU A 77 21.09 25.17 5.03
C GLU A 77 21.54 23.72 5.28
N GLY A 78 21.04 22.76 4.50
CA GLY A 78 21.47 21.37 4.52
C GLY A 78 20.69 20.50 5.50
N PHE A 79 19.52 20.94 5.98
CA PHE A 79 18.57 20.05 6.63
C PHE A 79 17.81 19.23 5.59
N ASN A 80 17.34 18.05 5.98
CA ASN A 80 16.33 17.32 5.22
C ASN A 80 15.00 17.47 5.96
N LEU A 81 13.89 17.59 5.24
CA LEU A 81 12.60 17.92 5.82
C LEU A 81 11.72 16.69 5.94
N LEU A 82 11.09 16.54 7.10
CA LEU A 82 10.20 15.43 7.40
C LEU A 82 8.85 15.96 7.85
N PHE A 83 7.82 15.65 7.07
CA PHE A 83 6.47 16.16 7.26
C PHE A 83 5.58 15.09 7.87
N TYR A 84 5.05 15.39 9.06
CA TYR A 84 4.07 14.58 9.76
C TYR A 84 2.75 15.36 9.88
N GLY A 85 1.70 14.71 10.33
CA GLY A 85 0.38 15.32 10.49
C GLY A 85 -0.70 14.52 9.80
N PHE A 86 -1.93 14.75 10.24
CA PHE A 86 -3.12 14.05 9.74
C PHE A 86 -3.57 14.62 8.40
N GLY A 87 -3.87 13.73 7.45
CA GLY A 87 -4.32 14.05 6.11
C GLY A 87 -3.24 13.89 5.04
N SER A 88 -3.68 13.83 3.78
CA SER A 88 -2.77 13.74 2.64
C SER A 88 -1.92 15.01 2.53
N LYS A 89 -0.60 14.83 2.57
CA LYS A 89 0.40 15.89 2.40
C LYS A 89 0.85 16.04 0.94
N ARG A 90 0.33 15.17 0.07
CA ARG A 90 0.80 15.00 -1.30
C ARG A 90 0.64 16.27 -2.11
N GLN A 91 -0.51 16.94 -2.01
CA GLN A 91 -0.78 18.16 -2.77
C GLN A 91 0.24 19.25 -2.40
N VAL A 92 0.41 19.53 -1.11
CA VAL A 92 1.35 20.54 -0.58
C VAL A 92 2.79 20.27 -1.05
N LEU A 93 3.27 19.03 -0.94
CA LEU A 93 4.63 18.67 -1.34
C LEU A 93 4.85 18.69 -2.86
N ASN A 94 3.83 18.33 -3.64
CA ASN A 94 3.91 18.42 -5.10
C ASN A 94 3.91 19.86 -5.58
N THR A 95 3.13 20.74 -4.95
CA THR A 95 3.16 22.19 -5.22
C THR A 95 4.52 22.77 -4.87
N PHE A 96 5.06 22.43 -3.70
CA PHE A 96 6.42 22.82 -3.30
C PHE A 96 7.49 22.37 -4.32
N GLY A 97 7.42 21.11 -4.76
CA GLY A 97 8.33 20.57 -5.77
C GLY A 97 8.22 21.26 -7.13
N ARG A 98 6.98 21.49 -7.59
CA ARG A 98 6.71 22.11 -8.90
C ARG A 98 7.08 23.59 -8.94
N ASP A 99 6.75 24.34 -7.89
CA ASP A 99 6.82 25.81 -7.97
C ASP A 99 8.12 26.38 -7.41
N PHE A 100 8.75 25.70 -6.44
CA PHE A 100 9.98 26.18 -5.79
C PHE A 100 11.20 25.35 -6.19
N CYS A 101 11.16 24.03 -6.01
CA CYS A 101 12.34 23.18 -6.23
C CYS A 101 12.75 23.13 -7.72
N SER A 102 11.78 23.09 -8.63
CA SER A 102 12.02 23.02 -10.08
C SER A 102 12.79 24.23 -10.63
N ARG A 103 12.68 25.40 -9.97
CA ARG A 103 13.38 26.62 -10.37
C ARG A 103 14.86 26.59 -10.01
N LYS A 104 15.23 25.80 -9.00
CA LYS A 104 16.59 25.75 -8.44
C LYS A 104 17.39 24.55 -8.94
N GLY A 105 16.74 23.41 -9.18
CA GLY A 105 17.44 22.22 -9.67
C GLY A 105 16.55 21.07 -10.09
N TYR A 106 17.13 19.87 -10.13
CA TYR A 106 16.43 18.66 -10.56
C TYR A 106 15.46 18.21 -9.48
N VAL A 107 14.25 17.81 -9.86
CA VAL A 107 13.23 17.33 -8.91
C VAL A 107 12.82 15.92 -9.28
N VAL A 108 12.94 15.01 -8.32
CA VAL A 108 12.47 13.62 -8.43
C VAL A 108 11.40 13.39 -7.37
N VAL A 109 10.20 13.02 -7.81
CA VAL A 109 9.08 12.69 -6.92
C VAL A 109 8.94 11.18 -6.83
N VAL A 110 9.01 10.65 -5.61
CA VAL A 110 8.90 9.23 -5.30
C VAL A 110 7.60 8.98 -4.56
N ASN A 111 6.77 8.08 -5.09
CA ASN A 111 5.54 7.64 -4.46
C ASN A 111 5.76 6.33 -3.71
N GLY A 112 6.09 6.40 -2.41
CA GLY A 112 6.41 5.22 -1.58
C GLY A 112 5.23 4.29 -1.34
N PHE A 113 4.00 4.80 -1.36
CA PHE A 113 2.78 3.99 -1.19
C PHE A 113 2.48 3.06 -2.39
N ARG A 114 3.19 3.20 -3.51
CA ARG A 114 3.04 2.27 -4.64
C ARG A 114 3.69 0.91 -4.32
N PRO A 115 3.03 -0.22 -4.61
CA PRO A 115 3.63 -1.55 -4.40
C PRO A 115 4.86 -1.79 -5.29
N ASP A 116 4.89 -1.20 -6.48
CA ASP A 116 6.01 -1.30 -7.43
C ASP A 116 7.26 -0.50 -6.98
N CYS A 117 7.11 0.33 -5.94
CA CYS A 117 8.19 1.19 -5.49
C CYS A 117 9.31 0.34 -4.87
N SER A 118 10.47 0.32 -5.51
CA SER A 118 11.69 -0.29 -4.98
C SER A 118 12.83 0.72 -4.97
N ILE A 119 13.79 0.54 -4.06
CA ILE A 119 14.97 1.41 -4.02
C ILE A 119 15.75 1.38 -5.34
N LYS A 120 15.75 0.24 -6.03
CA LYS A 120 16.37 0.10 -7.36
C LYS A 120 15.67 0.98 -8.40
N ALA A 121 14.33 0.98 -8.42
CA ALA A 121 13.56 1.85 -9.31
C ALA A 121 13.87 3.33 -9.05
N ILE A 122 13.95 3.74 -7.78
CA ILE A 122 14.30 5.12 -7.41
C ILE A 122 15.69 5.50 -7.96
N LEU A 123 16.71 4.66 -7.76
CA LEU A 123 18.06 4.95 -8.25
C LEU A 123 18.12 5.01 -9.79
N ASN A 124 17.44 4.09 -10.48
CA ASN A 124 17.35 4.10 -11.93
C ASN A 124 16.68 5.39 -12.43
N THR A 125 15.58 5.83 -11.80
CA THR A 125 14.93 7.11 -12.16
C THR A 125 15.85 8.30 -11.92
N ILE A 126 16.67 8.30 -10.86
CA ILE A 126 17.67 9.35 -10.63
C ILE A 126 18.71 9.35 -11.76
N GLU A 127 19.28 8.20 -12.11
CA GLU A 127 20.25 8.06 -13.21
C GLU A 127 19.65 8.48 -14.56
N GLU A 128 18.38 8.16 -14.82
CA GLU A 128 17.66 8.57 -16.04
C GLU A 128 17.31 10.06 -16.07
N SER A 129 17.05 10.67 -14.91
CA SER A 129 16.66 12.09 -14.82
C SER A 129 17.85 13.05 -14.90
N VAL A 130 19.05 12.59 -14.55
CA VAL A 130 20.27 13.40 -14.49
C VAL A 130 21.15 13.07 -15.70
N PRO A 131 21.24 13.94 -16.73
CA PRO A 131 21.97 13.67 -17.96
C PRO A 131 23.46 13.34 -17.76
N GLU A 132 24.07 13.87 -16.71
CA GLU A 132 25.49 13.72 -16.37
C GLU A 132 25.83 12.33 -15.80
N LEU A 133 24.83 11.56 -15.36
CA LEU A 133 25.00 10.19 -14.88
C LEU A 133 24.87 9.15 -16.01
N LYS A 134 24.28 9.53 -17.16
CA LYS A 134 24.05 8.62 -18.30
C LYS A 134 25.31 8.23 -19.06
N THR A 135 26.33 9.08 -19.05
CA THR A 135 27.58 8.87 -19.82
C THR A 135 28.55 7.88 -19.18
N SER A 136 28.29 7.42 -17.95
CA SER A 136 29.09 6.36 -17.31
C SER A 136 28.59 4.96 -17.71
N GLU A 137 28.78 4.57 -18.98
CA GLU A 137 28.29 3.32 -19.59
C GLU A 137 29.02 2.03 -19.13
N GLY A 138 29.60 2.01 -17.93
CA GLY A 138 30.25 0.79 -17.43
C GLY A 138 30.45 0.81 -15.92
N SER A 139 29.57 0.12 -15.18
CA SER A 139 29.93 -0.74 -14.03
C SER A 139 28.75 -1.00 -13.08
N SER A 140 28.73 -2.24 -12.57
CA SER A 140 27.99 -2.78 -11.42
C SER A 140 26.49 -2.49 -11.31
N THR A 141 25.69 -3.55 -11.48
CA THR A 141 24.22 -3.58 -11.27
C THR A 141 23.82 -3.57 -9.79
N THR A 142 24.78 -3.51 -8.85
CA THR A 142 24.46 -3.51 -7.42
C THR A 142 23.97 -2.14 -6.97
N VAL A 143 22.84 -2.14 -6.27
CA VAL A 143 22.14 -0.94 -5.77
C VAL A 143 23.07 -0.05 -4.93
N ASP A 144 23.98 -0.65 -4.15
CA ASP A 144 24.93 0.09 -3.31
C ASP A 144 26.02 0.80 -4.12
N ALA A 145 26.46 0.22 -5.24
CA ALA A 145 27.43 0.85 -6.14
C ALA A 145 26.79 2.00 -6.91
N GLN A 146 25.55 1.84 -7.38
CA GLN A 146 24.77 2.92 -8.00
C GLN A 146 24.64 4.11 -7.04
N ALA A 147 24.20 3.87 -5.80
CA ALA A 147 24.05 4.94 -4.81
C ALA A 147 25.37 5.70 -4.52
N LYS A 148 26.49 4.97 -4.43
CA LYS A 148 27.83 5.56 -4.25
C LYS A 148 28.25 6.41 -5.46
N ARG A 149 27.92 5.99 -6.69
CA ARG A 149 28.20 6.76 -7.91
C ARG A 149 27.40 8.06 -7.94
N ILE A 150 26.11 7.99 -7.63
CA ILE A 150 25.24 9.17 -7.53
C ILE A 150 25.84 10.15 -6.52
N TYR A 151 26.19 9.66 -5.33
CA TYR A 151 26.84 10.48 -4.30
C TYR A 151 28.14 11.12 -4.80
N ALA A 152 29.03 10.35 -5.44
CA ALA A 152 30.32 10.84 -5.94
C ALA A 152 30.19 11.91 -7.03
N ASN A 153 29.20 11.79 -7.92
CA ASN A 153 28.93 12.80 -8.95
C ASN A 153 28.50 14.13 -8.29
N PHE A 154 27.50 14.05 -7.42
CA PHE A 154 26.96 15.21 -6.72
C PHE A 154 27.95 15.83 -5.72
N SER A 155 28.90 15.06 -5.16
CA SER A 155 29.98 15.58 -4.30
C SER A 155 31.12 16.23 -5.08
N SER A 156 31.55 15.62 -6.19
CA SER A 156 32.70 16.09 -7.00
C SER A 156 32.41 17.41 -7.72
N SER A 157 31.17 17.61 -8.16
CA SER A 157 30.78 18.82 -8.88
C SER A 157 30.76 20.09 -8.03
N SER A 158 30.73 19.97 -6.71
CA SER A 158 30.77 21.12 -5.81
C SER A 158 32.18 21.76 -5.67
N SER A 159 33.23 21.15 -6.22
CA SER A 159 34.63 21.56 -5.99
C SER A 159 35.22 22.55 -7.01
N SER A 160 34.51 22.89 -8.10
CA SER A 160 34.98 23.80 -9.17
C SER A 160 34.91 25.31 -8.80
N LYS A 161 35.28 25.66 -7.56
CA LYS A 161 35.58 27.07 -7.14
C LYS A 161 37.08 27.37 -7.13
N GLY A 162 37.91 26.51 -7.74
CA GLY A 162 39.35 26.72 -7.88
C GLY A 162 39.71 27.60 -9.08
N LYS A 163 40.20 28.82 -8.80
CA LYS A 163 40.98 29.78 -9.62
C LYS A 163 41.46 29.33 -11.02
N GLY A 164 40.54 29.07 -11.95
CA GLY A 164 40.83 28.89 -13.37
C GLY A 164 39.85 29.70 -14.20
N LYS A 165 40.33 30.40 -15.23
CA LYS A 165 39.56 31.27 -16.15
C LYS A 165 38.55 30.51 -17.06
N GLY A 166 37.90 29.47 -16.56
CA GLY A 166 36.76 28.81 -17.18
C GLY A 166 35.57 28.93 -16.22
N LYS A 167 34.44 29.45 -16.70
CA LYS A 167 33.19 29.54 -15.91
C LYS A 167 32.81 28.13 -15.41
N GLY A 168 33.16 27.79 -14.17
CA GLY A 168 32.72 26.56 -13.53
C GLY A 168 31.19 26.57 -13.43
N LYS A 169 30.51 25.73 -14.22
CA LYS A 169 29.06 25.56 -14.10
C LYS A 169 28.78 25.00 -12.70
N HIS A 170 28.15 25.79 -11.84
CA HIS A 170 27.57 25.27 -10.61
C HIS A 170 26.50 24.26 -11.02
N GLN A 171 26.68 22.98 -10.71
CA GLN A 171 25.63 22.01 -11.00
C GLN A 171 24.40 22.31 -10.15
N PRO A 172 23.19 22.17 -10.72
CA PRO A 172 21.97 22.32 -9.97
C PRO A 172 21.85 21.20 -8.92
N PRO A 173 21.34 21.50 -7.72
CA PRO A 173 21.07 20.50 -6.70
C PRO A 173 19.95 19.52 -7.13
N LEU A 174 19.92 18.36 -6.50
CA LEU A 174 18.86 17.35 -6.65
C LEU A 174 17.90 17.43 -5.46
N TYR A 175 16.62 17.66 -5.73
CA TYR A 175 15.54 17.62 -4.76
C TYR A 175 14.79 16.29 -4.89
N LEU A 176 14.77 15.51 -3.83
CA LEU A 176 14.08 14.23 -3.73
C LEU A 176 12.86 14.40 -2.83
N ILE A 177 11.67 14.33 -3.42
CA ILE A 177 10.38 14.43 -2.70
C ILE A 177 9.82 13.03 -2.53
N ILE A 178 9.78 12.52 -1.31
CA ILE A 178 9.36 11.15 -1.01
C ILE A 178 8.03 11.17 -0.28
N HIS A 179 6.96 10.75 -0.94
CA HIS A 179 5.68 10.51 -0.29
C HIS A 179 5.71 9.16 0.43
N ASN A 180 5.29 9.12 1.71
CA ASN A 180 5.24 7.91 2.54
C ASN A 180 6.59 7.17 2.62
N ILE A 181 7.59 7.82 3.22
CA ILE A 181 8.92 7.21 3.47
C ILE A 181 8.84 5.98 4.39
N ASP A 182 7.76 5.89 5.16
CA ASP A 182 7.38 4.79 6.05
C ASP A 182 6.62 3.65 5.35
N SER A 183 6.53 3.67 4.02
CA SER A 183 5.98 2.58 3.23
C SER A 183 6.78 1.28 3.40
N LEU A 184 6.10 0.13 3.26
CA LEU A 184 6.70 -1.19 3.45
C LEU A 184 8.00 -1.43 2.66
N PRO A 185 8.11 -1.10 1.35
CA PRO A 185 9.37 -1.30 0.62
C PRO A 185 10.51 -0.41 1.11
N LEU A 186 10.22 0.79 1.63
CA LEU A 186 11.22 1.75 2.10
C LEU A 186 11.66 1.53 3.55
N ARG A 187 10.86 0.82 4.36
CA ARG A 187 11.24 0.37 5.72
C ARG A 187 12.41 -0.60 5.75
N ALA A 188 12.69 -1.29 4.64
CA ALA A 188 13.78 -2.26 4.59
C ALA A 188 15.11 -1.58 4.97
N PRO A 189 15.94 -2.21 5.84
CA PRO A 189 17.16 -1.57 6.35
C PRO A 189 18.14 -1.21 5.23
N LYS A 190 18.15 -1.99 4.14
CA LYS A 190 18.95 -1.71 2.94
C LYS A 190 18.49 -0.43 2.24
N ALA A 191 17.18 -0.27 2.01
CA ALA A 191 16.62 0.94 1.38
C ALA A 191 16.91 2.18 2.22
N LYS A 192 16.70 2.10 3.53
CA LYS A 192 17.04 3.17 4.48
C LYS A 192 18.52 3.53 4.47
N SER A 193 19.42 2.54 4.48
CA SER A 193 20.87 2.78 4.42
C SER A 193 21.29 3.50 3.13
N ILE A 194 20.67 3.20 2.01
CA ILE A 194 20.91 3.88 0.73
C ILE A 194 20.37 5.31 0.77
N LEU A 195 19.13 5.52 1.20
CA LEU A 195 18.55 6.86 1.32
C LEU A 195 19.34 7.74 2.29
N SER A 196 19.86 7.16 3.39
CA SER A 196 20.70 7.87 4.35
C SER A 196 22.06 8.28 3.78
N LEU A 197 22.59 7.58 2.77
CA LEU A 197 23.80 8.00 2.07
C LEU A 197 23.52 9.18 1.15
N LEU A 198 22.43 9.12 0.41
CA LEU A 198 22.01 10.21 -0.47
C LEU A 198 21.69 11.47 0.35
N ALA A 199 21.05 11.31 1.51
CA ALA A 199 20.68 12.38 2.42
C ALA A 199 21.87 13.16 3.00
N LEU A 200 23.06 12.54 3.06
CA LEU A 200 24.29 13.19 3.54
C LEU A 200 24.96 14.08 2.50
N CYS A 201 24.59 13.93 1.22
CA CYS A 201 25.20 14.71 0.15
C CYS A 201 24.74 16.18 0.24
N PRO A 202 25.66 17.17 0.23
CA PRO A 202 25.30 18.59 0.38
C PRO A 202 24.49 19.14 -0.79
N SER A 203 24.55 18.51 -1.97
CA SER A 203 23.83 18.89 -3.19
C SER A 203 22.55 18.07 -3.40
N ILE A 204 22.25 17.08 -2.56
CA ILE A 204 21.00 16.33 -2.57
C ILE A 204 20.17 16.75 -1.36
N HIS A 205 18.95 17.20 -1.59
CA HIS A 205 18.01 17.66 -0.57
C HIS A 205 16.79 16.75 -0.55
N ILE A 206 16.41 16.25 0.63
CA ILE A 206 15.27 15.33 0.76
C ILE A 206 14.14 16.02 1.51
N ALA A 207 12.94 15.93 0.96
CA ALA A 207 11.68 16.31 1.58
C ALA A 207 10.78 15.08 1.61
N ALA A 208 10.39 14.59 2.78
CA ALA A 208 9.65 13.33 2.91
C ALA A 208 8.39 13.47 3.76
N SER A 209 7.35 12.70 3.45
CA SER A 209 6.13 12.61 4.28
C SER A 209 6.03 11.29 5.04
N ILE A 210 5.36 11.36 6.19
CA ILE A 210 5.06 10.24 7.09
C ILE A 210 3.56 10.21 7.40
N ASP A 211 3.00 9.01 7.52
CA ASP A 211 1.60 8.80 7.97
C ASP A 211 1.48 7.78 9.11
N HIS A 212 2.43 6.88 9.27
CA HIS A 212 2.39 5.81 10.24
C HIS A 212 2.79 6.31 11.63
N LEU A 213 1.99 6.00 12.66
CA LEU A 213 2.23 6.41 14.05
C LEU A 213 3.63 6.00 14.55
N ASN A 214 4.04 4.76 14.26
CA ASN A 214 5.35 4.23 14.65
C ASN A 214 6.53 4.71 13.77
N ALA A 215 6.33 5.63 12.83
CA ALA A 215 7.40 6.06 11.93
C ALA A 215 8.64 6.66 12.64
N PRO A 216 8.55 7.38 13.77
CA PRO A 216 9.74 7.81 14.50
C PRO A 216 10.64 6.66 14.95
N LEU A 217 10.09 5.46 15.18
CA LEU A 217 10.87 4.26 15.51
C LEU A 217 11.75 3.77 14.36
N LEU A 218 11.50 4.24 13.12
CA LEU A 218 12.30 3.87 11.97
C LEU A 218 13.68 4.50 12.00
N PHE A 219 13.89 5.63 12.68
CA PHE A 219 15.17 6.37 12.66
C PHE A 219 15.96 6.14 13.95
N SER A 220 17.21 5.73 13.84
CA SER A 220 18.11 5.57 14.98
C SER A 220 18.62 6.93 15.46
N SER A 221 19.06 7.03 16.71
CA SER A 221 19.76 8.21 17.23
C SER A 221 20.98 8.58 16.39
N GLN A 222 21.66 7.59 15.80
CA GLN A 222 22.78 7.84 14.89
C GLN A 222 22.33 8.49 13.58
N ASP A 223 21.18 8.08 13.05
CA ASP A 223 20.64 8.61 11.79
C ASP A 223 20.18 10.07 11.94
N SER A 224 19.66 10.43 13.12
CA SER A 224 19.15 11.78 13.38
C SER A 224 20.25 12.81 13.64
N LEU A 225 21.38 12.38 14.22
CA LEU A 225 22.48 13.28 14.60
C LEU A 225 23.50 13.53 13.47
N ALA A 226 23.50 12.70 12.42
CA ALA A 226 24.44 12.86 11.32
C ALA A 226 24.11 14.11 10.51
N ARG A 227 25.03 15.07 10.42
CA ARG A 227 24.89 16.27 9.59
C ARG A 227 25.56 16.08 8.24
N LYS A 228 25.08 16.81 7.23
CA LYS A 228 25.78 16.92 5.94
C LYS A 228 27.18 17.46 6.22
N GLN A 229 28.21 16.76 5.77
CA GLN A 229 29.57 17.24 6.00
C GLN A 229 29.78 18.54 5.21
N PRO A 230 30.44 19.55 5.82
CA PRO A 230 30.83 20.74 5.09
C PRO A 230 31.74 20.31 3.93
N ARG A 231 31.55 20.94 2.77
CA ARG A 231 32.21 20.65 1.48
C ARG A 231 33.73 20.47 1.64
N SER A 232 34.17 19.27 2.01
CA SER A 232 35.59 18.94 2.14
C SER A 232 36.09 18.43 0.78
N PRO A 233 37.37 18.66 0.45
CA PRO A 233 37.92 18.34 -0.88
C PRO A 233 38.20 16.84 -1.09
N SER A 234 38.06 15.99 -0.06
CA SER A 234 38.21 14.54 -0.25
C SER A 234 36.90 13.94 -0.74
N SER A 235 36.90 13.43 -1.97
CA SER A 235 35.79 12.65 -2.56
C SER A 235 35.64 11.27 -1.90
N GLU A 236 35.87 11.17 -0.59
CA GLU A 236 35.73 9.95 0.17
C GLU A 236 34.26 9.80 0.58
N ILE A 237 33.71 8.62 0.28
CA ILE A 237 32.33 8.30 0.63
C ILE A 237 32.26 8.13 2.16
N PRO A 238 31.39 8.88 2.87
CA PRO A 238 31.28 8.76 4.31
C PRO A 238 30.90 7.34 4.73
N SER A 239 31.57 6.85 5.77
CA SER A 239 31.17 5.61 6.46
C SER A 239 29.91 5.83 7.31
N THR A 240 29.68 7.07 7.75
CA THR A 240 28.50 7.46 8.52
C THR A 240 27.25 7.50 7.64
N ARG A 241 26.10 7.30 8.28
CA ARG A 241 24.78 7.27 7.66
C ARG A 241 23.83 8.12 8.49
N GLY A 242 22.97 8.90 7.83
CA GLY A 242 21.87 9.57 8.51
C GLY A 242 21.15 10.61 7.65
N PHE A 243 20.14 11.23 8.24
CA PHE A 243 19.17 12.04 7.52
C PHE A 243 19.08 13.49 8.01
N ASN A 244 19.59 13.86 9.18
CA ASN A 244 19.46 15.23 9.73
C ASN A 244 18.04 15.83 9.57
N TRP A 245 17.01 15.09 10.02
CA TRP A 245 15.61 15.49 9.81
C TRP A 245 15.21 16.72 10.63
N LEU A 246 14.60 17.69 9.98
CA LEU A 246 13.80 18.73 10.62
C LEU A 246 12.32 18.37 10.48
N TRP A 247 11.62 18.30 11.60
CA TRP A 247 10.23 17.85 11.66
C TRP A 247 9.28 19.03 11.52
N HIS A 248 8.34 18.95 10.58
CA HIS A 248 7.29 19.94 10.36
C HIS A 248 5.92 19.30 10.44
N ASP A 249 5.03 19.96 11.18
CA ASP A 249 3.61 19.62 11.18
C ASP A 249 2.95 20.17 9.92
N LEU A 250 2.34 19.28 9.14
CA LEU A 250 1.49 19.56 7.99
C LEU A 250 0.19 18.76 8.13
N THR A 251 -0.64 19.19 9.07
CA THR A 251 -2.01 18.70 9.26
C THR A 251 -2.95 19.31 8.22
N THR A 252 -3.16 18.61 7.10
CA THR A 252 -4.02 19.08 6.00
C THR A 252 -5.49 18.64 6.17
N LEU A 253 -5.74 17.61 6.98
CA LEU A 253 -7.00 16.84 7.06
C LEU A 253 -7.58 16.43 5.69
N GLN A 254 -6.75 16.41 4.64
CA GLN A 254 -7.15 15.96 3.31
C GLN A 254 -7.34 14.44 3.29
N PRO A 255 -8.27 13.93 2.48
CA PRO A 255 -8.47 12.49 2.32
C PRO A 255 -7.25 11.80 1.72
N TYR A 256 -7.02 10.55 2.12
CA TYR A 256 -5.94 9.68 1.62
C TYR A 256 -6.36 8.88 0.39
N ASP A 257 -7.04 9.51 -0.57
CA ASP A 257 -7.63 8.79 -1.70
C ASP A 257 -6.60 8.06 -2.53
N VAL A 258 -5.49 8.73 -2.85
CA VAL A 258 -4.50 8.20 -3.79
C VAL A 258 -3.54 7.21 -3.10
N GLU A 259 -3.20 7.47 -1.84
CA GLU A 259 -2.37 6.60 -1.03
C GLU A 259 -3.07 5.26 -0.76
N THR A 260 -4.40 5.29 -0.57
CA THR A 260 -5.22 4.09 -0.33
C THR A 260 -5.72 3.41 -1.60
N MET A 261 -5.40 3.91 -2.81
CA MET A 261 -5.82 3.27 -4.07
C MET A 261 -5.35 1.82 -4.20
N TYR A 262 -4.15 1.53 -3.70
CA TYR A 262 -3.56 0.20 -3.77
C TYR A 262 -3.95 -0.69 -2.59
N ALA A 263 -4.62 -0.13 -1.57
CA ALA A 263 -5.15 -0.92 -0.46
C ALA A 263 -6.50 -1.51 -0.87
N ASN A 264 -6.78 -2.74 -0.43
CA ASN A 264 -8.08 -3.35 -0.71
C ASN A 264 -9.17 -2.65 0.12
N ARG A 265 -10.03 -1.87 -0.54
CA ARG A 265 -11.11 -1.09 0.08
C ARG A 265 -12.31 -1.94 0.52
N SER A 266 -12.45 -3.15 -0.04
CA SER A 266 -13.53 -4.09 0.32
C SER A 266 -13.24 -4.91 1.58
N SER A 267 -12.00 -4.85 2.10
CA SER A 267 -11.64 -5.48 3.37
C SER A 267 -11.02 -4.46 4.32
N ILE A 268 -11.63 -4.29 5.49
CA ILE A 268 -11.06 -3.49 6.58
C ILE A 268 -9.69 -4.03 6.99
N SER A 269 -9.47 -5.35 6.84
CA SER A 269 -8.17 -6.00 7.04
C SER A 269 -7.12 -5.61 5.97
N GLY A 270 -7.53 -5.18 4.78
CA GLY A 270 -6.65 -4.78 3.68
C GLY A 270 -5.96 -3.43 3.88
N LEU A 271 -6.46 -2.60 4.83
CA LEU A 271 -5.82 -1.35 5.24
C LEU A 271 -4.59 -1.60 6.14
N SER A 272 -4.52 -2.76 6.80
CA SER A 272 -3.34 -3.19 7.54
C SER A 272 -2.43 -4.00 6.62
N ALA A 273 -1.47 -3.34 5.98
CA ALA A 273 -0.40 -3.96 5.19
C ALA A 273 0.52 -4.91 6.00
N SER A 274 0.13 -5.29 7.22
CA SER A 274 0.91 -6.09 8.17
C SER A 274 0.65 -7.60 8.06
N HIS A 275 -0.40 -8.05 7.39
CA HIS A 275 -0.64 -9.49 7.16
C HIS A 275 0.00 -9.96 5.85
N LYS A 276 1.27 -10.37 5.96
CA LYS A 276 2.11 -10.94 4.88
C LYS A 276 1.48 -12.09 4.07
N LYS A 277 0.40 -12.71 4.54
CA LYS A 277 -0.24 -13.84 3.84
C LYS A 277 -1.28 -13.39 2.80
N ASP A 278 -1.99 -12.29 3.03
CA ASP A 278 -3.02 -11.81 2.10
C ASP A 278 -2.52 -10.68 1.18
N ALA A 279 -1.42 -9.99 1.53
CA ALA A 279 -0.81 -8.99 0.66
C ALA A 279 -0.18 -9.60 -0.62
N LEU A 280 0.22 -10.88 -0.58
CA LEU A 280 0.69 -11.63 -1.74
C LEU A 280 -0.43 -11.91 -2.77
N ALA A 281 -1.69 -11.80 -2.36
CA ALA A 281 -2.83 -11.93 -3.26
C ALA A 281 -3.12 -10.66 -4.08
N LEU A 282 -2.42 -9.54 -3.78
CA LEU A 282 -2.58 -8.26 -4.49
C LEU A 282 -1.45 -7.98 -5.49
N THR A 283 -0.37 -8.77 -5.48
CA THR A 283 0.82 -8.58 -6.34
C THR A 283 0.65 -9.14 -7.76
N VAL A 284 -0.56 -9.10 -8.32
CA VAL A 284 -0.78 -9.48 -9.71
C VAL A 284 -1.76 -8.53 -10.40
N VAL A 285 -1.35 -7.27 -10.54
CA VAL A 285 -1.81 -6.45 -11.67
C VAL A 285 -0.81 -6.71 -12.79
N GLY A 286 -0.98 -7.82 -13.51
CA GLY A 286 -0.13 -8.15 -14.66
C GLY A 286 -0.19 -9.58 -15.21
N ALA A 287 -0.54 -10.61 -14.42
CA ALA A 287 -0.58 -11.99 -14.90
C ALA A 287 -1.34 -12.97 -13.96
N GLY A 288 -2.67 -12.96 -13.99
CA GLY A 288 -3.48 -14.03 -13.36
C GLY A 288 -3.99 -13.73 -11.95
N ILE A 289 -5.32 -13.68 -11.82
CA ILE A 289 -6.06 -13.42 -10.58
C ILE A 289 -5.90 -14.63 -9.65
N THR A 290 -4.92 -14.61 -8.75
CA THR A 290 -4.81 -15.61 -7.69
C THR A 290 -4.83 -14.93 -6.32
N GLY A 291 -6.04 -14.79 -5.77
CA GLY A 291 -6.23 -14.60 -4.32
C GLY A 291 -6.99 -13.35 -3.85
N GLY A 292 -7.42 -12.45 -4.73
CA GLY A 292 -8.35 -11.38 -4.33
C GLY A 292 -9.66 -11.95 -3.77
N ILE A 293 -10.32 -11.22 -2.86
CA ILE A 293 -11.73 -11.52 -2.52
C ILE A 293 -12.52 -11.42 -3.83
N MET A 294 -13.16 -12.52 -4.25
CA MET A 294 -13.93 -12.56 -5.48
C MET A 294 -15.07 -11.54 -5.40
N THR A 295 -15.06 -10.55 -6.29
CA THR A 295 -16.16 -9.57 -6.43
C THR A 295 -17.18 -10.09 -7.45
N GLU A 296 -18.41 -9.58 -7.39
CA GLU A 296 -19.47 -9.91 -8.34
C GLU A 296 -19.04 -9.62 -9.78
N THR A 297 -18.48 -8.43 -10.02
CA THR A 297 -17.99 -8.03 -11.35
C THR A 297 -16.83 -8.89 -11.83
N ALA A 298 -15.88 -9.23 -10.96
CA ALA A 298 -14.78 -10.13 -11.31
C ALA A 298 -15.32 -11.53 -11.68
N ALA A 299 -16.28 -12.05 -10.92
CA ALA A 299 -16.91 -13.33 -11.22
C ALA A 299 -17.60 -13.31 -12.60
N LEU A 300 -18.38 -12.27 -12.91
CA LEU A 300 -19.02 -12.11 -14.22
C LEU A 300 -18.02 -12.02 -15.36
N HIS A 301 -16.93 -11.27 -15.19
CA HIS A 301 -15.87 -11.17 -16.20
C HIS A 301 -15.17 -12.51 -16.44
N ILE A 302 -14.93 -13.30 -15.39
CA ILE A 302 -14.33 -14.63 -15.51
C ILE A 302 -15.32 -15.57 -16.20
N LEU A 303 -16.59 -15.60 -15.78
CA LEU A 303 -17.63 -16.45 -16.36
C LEU A 303 -17.91 -16.13 -17.84
N ALA A 304 -17.75 -14.87 -18.25
CA ALA A 304 -17.83 -14.49 -19.67
C ALA A 304 -16.68 -15.07 -20.53
N ALA A 305 -15.52 -15.37 -19.93
CA ALA A 305 -14.37 -15.93 -20.62
C ALA A 305 -14.34 -17.47 -20.65
N VAL A 306 -15.17 -18.10 -19.80
CA VAL A 306 -15.21 -19.56 -19.60
C VAL A 306 -16.21 -20.21 -20.58
N THR A 307 -16.00 -21.50 -20.87
CA THR A 307 -16.89 -22.28 -21.77
C THR A 307 -18.33 -22.38 -21.26
N GLU A 308 -19.31 -22.46 -22.17
CA GLU A 308 -20.74 -22.61 -21.82
C GLU A 308 -21.02 -23.81 -20.90
N ARG A 309 -20.28 -24.90 -21.06
CA ARG A 309 -20.40 -26.09 -20.19
C ARG A 309 -19.97 -25.79 -18.77
N ALA A 310 -18.88 -25.05 -18.59
CA ALA A 310 -18.41 -24.65 -17.28
C ALA A 310 -19.33 -23.57 -16.67
N ASN A 311 -19.92 -22.67 -17.46
CA ASN A 311 -20.97 -21.77 -16.96
C ASN A 311 -22.18 -22.54 -16.43
N LYS A 312 -22.63 -23.60 -17.10
CA LYS A 312 -23.68 -24.50 -16.58
C LYS A 312 -23.26 -25.18 -15.27
N LEU A 313 -22.02 -25.69 -15.20
CA LEU A 313 -21.46 -26.26 -13.97
C LEU A 313 -21.50 -25.27 -12.80
N PHE A 314 -21.09 -24.02 -13.05
CA PHE A 314 -21.12 -22.96 -12.05
C PHE A 314 -22.55 -22.66 -11.58
N THR A 315 -23.51 -22.55 -12.50
CA THR A 315 -24.93 -22.31 -12.17
C THR A 315 -25.50 -23.41 -11.28
N VAL A 316 -25.25 -24.69 -11.61
CA VAL A 316 -25.70 -25.84 -10.81
C VAL A 316 -25.09 -25.82 -9.41
N MET A 317 -23.79 -25.56 -9.33
CA MET A 317 -23.09 -25.46 -8.05
C MET A 317 -23.64 -24.31 -7.20
N ALA A 318 -23.88 -23.16 -7.82
CA ALA A 318 -24.41 -21.97 -7.16
C ALA A 318 -25.84 -22.16 -6.65
N GLU A 319 -26.73 -22.73 -7.47
CA GLU A 319 -28.11 -23.04 -7.08
C GLU A 319 -28.15 -24.03 -5.91
N ARG A 320 -27.28 -25.06 -5.94
CA ARG A 320 -27.23 -26.03 -4.85
C ARG A 320 -26.69 -25.42 -3.55
N GLN A 321 -25.71 -24.52 -3.64
CA GLN A 321 -25.20 -23.78 -2.49
C GLN A 321 -26.27 -22.86 -1.90
N ILE A 322 -27.10 -22.20 -2.73
CA ILE A 322 -28.22 -21.37 -2.28
C ILE A 322 -29.30 -22.23 -1.60
N GLN A 323 -29.63 -23.40 -2.15
CA GLN A 323 -30.59 -24.34 -1.55
C GLN A 323 -30.12 -24.82 -0.18
N LEU A 324 -28.85 -25.21 -0.04
CA LEU A 324 -28.26 -25.64 1.23
C LEU A 324 -28.18 -24.49 2.25
N ALA A 325 -27.97 -23.25 1.78
CA ALA A 325 -28.03 -22.08 2.64
C ALA A 325 -29.45 -21.77 3.14
N SER A 326 -30.49 -22.14 2.38
CA SER A 326 -31.89 -21.95 2.79
C SER A 326 -32.40 -22.99 3.78
N SER A 327 -31.92 -24.24 3.69
CA SER A 327 -32.37 -25.34 4.56
C SER A 327 -31.65 -25.40 5.89
N SER A 328 -30.44 -24.83 5.98
CA SER A 328 -29.64 -24.78 7.21
C SER A 328 -29.31 -23.32 7.55
N PRO A 329 -30.14 -22.61 8.34
CA PRO A 329 -29.76 -21.31 8.88
C PRO A 329 -28.63 -21.55 9.88
N ALA A 330 -27.40 -21.23 9.49
CA ALA A 330 -26.22 -21.42 10.32
C ALA A 330 -26.41 -20.79 11.71
N LYS A 331 -26.34 -21.62 12.76
CA LYS A 331 -26.23 -21.15 14.14
C LYS A 331 -24.82 -20.58 14.34
N GLY A 332 -24.73 -19.25 14.36
CA GLY A 332 -23.59 -18.53 14.92
C GLY A 332 -22.59 -18.02 13.88
N GLY A 333 -22.64 -16.70 13.65
CA GLY A 333 -21.53 -15.74 13.66
C GLY A 333 -20.20 -15.95 12.90
N SER A 334 -19.75 -17.17 12.60
CA SER A 334 -18.64 -17.41 11.69
C SER A 334 -19.22 -17.64 10.29
N GLU A 335 -18.75 -16.87 9.33
CA GLU A 335 -18.82 -17.19 7.91
C GLU A 335 -17.99 -18.46 7.64
N ASP A 336 -18.35 -19.59 8.24
CA ASP A 336 -17.96 -20.88 7.71
C ASP A 336 -18.79 -21.05 6.43
N MET A 337 -18.38 -20.39 5.35
CA MET A 337 -18.87 -20.68 3.99
C MET A 337 -18.67 -22.17 3.66
N GLN A 338 -17.78 -22.83 4.41
CA GLN A 338 -17.60 -24.27 4.50
C GLN A 338 -18.86 -25.02 4.98
N ALA A 339 -19.72 -24.41 5.80
CA ALA A 339 -20.99 -24.99 6.24
C ALA A 339 -22.02 -25.11 5.12
N HIS A 340 -21.87 -24.30 4.06
CA HIS A 340 -22.67 -24.38 2.83
C HIS A 340 -21.92 -25.07 1.68
N ALA A 341 -20.82 -25.77 1.98
CA ALA A 341 -20.04 -26.47 0.97
C ALA A 341 -20.77 -27.72 0.45
N ILE A 342 -20.53 -28.02 -0.82
CA ILE A 342 -21.02 -29.21 -1.52
C ILE A 342 -19.88 -30.23 -1.54
N THR A 343 -20.19 -31.51 -1.29
CA THR A 343 -19.21 -32.58 -1.42
C THR A 343 -18.95 -32.91 -2.89
N TYR A 344 -17.71 -33.26 -3.22
CA TYR A 344 -17.32 -33.64 -4.59
C TYR A 344 -18.23 -34.73 -5.18
N ASP A 345 -18.52 -35.79 -4.41
CA ASP A 345 -19.36 -36.91 -4.86
C ASP A 345 -20.79 -36.47 -5.21
N MET A 346 -21.31 -35.49 -4.49
CA MET A 346 -22.65 -34.96 -4.73
C MET A 346 -22.66 -34.11 -5.99
N LEU A 347 -21.66 -33.23 -6.17
CA LEU A 347 -21.52 -32.42 -7.37
C LEU A 347 -21.37 -33.32 -8.61
N TYR A 348 -20.54 -34.36 -8.54
CA TYR A 348 -20.32 -35.29 -9.65
C TYR A 348 -21.61 -36.01 -10.09
N LYS A 349 -22.45 -36.43 -9.13
CA LYS A 349 -23.75 -37.04 -9.44
C LYS A 349 -24.67 -36.09 -10.21
N VAL A 350 -24.81 -34.86 -9.71
CA VAL A 350 -25.66 -33.84 -10.37
C VAL A 350 -25.13 -33.49 -11.76
N CYS A 351 -23.81 -33.32 -11.91
CA CYS A 351 -23.19 -33.04 -13.19
C CYS A 351 -23.37 -34.18 -14.21
N ARG A 352 -23.46 -35.43 -13.75
CA ARG A 352 -23.74 -36.59 -14.59
C ARG A 352 -25.20 -36.63 -15.02
N ASP A 353 -26.12 -36.34 -14.11
CA ASP A 353 -27.56 -36.33 -14.37
C ASP A 353 -27.95 -35.22 -15.37
N GLU A 354 -27.30 -34.06 -15.29
CA GLU A 354 -27.51 -32.93 -16.21
C GLU A 354 -26.61 -32.97 -17.47
N PHE A 355 -25.86 -34.06 -17.68
CA PHE A 355 -24.96 -34.26 -18.82
C PHE A 355 -23.90 -33.14 -19.00
N ILE A 356 -23.45 -32.52 -17.90
CA ILE A 356 -22.44 -31.45 -17.90
C ILE A 356 -21.01 -32.01 -18.01
N ALA A 357 -20.72 -33.08 -17.27
CA ALA A 357 -19.45 -33.79 -17.30
C ALA A 357 -19.68 -35.30 -17.44
N THR A 358 -19.14 -35.90 -18.49
CA THR A 358 -19.29 -37.35 -18.74
C THR A 358 -18.26 -38.19 -17.99
N ASN A 359 -17.07 -37.62 -17.75
CA ASN A 359 -15.95 -38.27 -17.09
C ASN A 359 -15.47 -37.42 -15.90
N ASP A 360 -14.98 -38.10 -14.86
CA ASP A 360 -14.39 -37.48 -13.66
C ASP A 360 -13.25 -36.51 -13.99
N SER A 361 -12.40 -36.86 -14.96
CA SER A 361 -11.29 -36.01 -15.41
C SER A 361 -11.75 -34.68 -16.03
N GLN A 362 -12.92 -34.64 -16.68
CA GLN A 362 -13.47 -33.41 -17.25
C GLN A 362 -13.98 -32.47 -16.15
N LEU A 363 -14.62 -33.03 -15.11
CA LEU A 363 -15.07 -32.25 -13.96
C LEU A 363 -13.87 -31.67 -13.19
N GLN A 364 -12.84 -32.48 -12.94
CA GLN A 364 -11.61 -32.02 -12.29
C GLN A 364 -10.90 -30.92 -13.08
N ALA A 365 -10.86 -31.01 -14.42
CA ALA A 365 -10.27 -29.97 -15.25
C ALA A 365 -11.03 -28.64 -15.13
N ALA A 366 -12.37 -28.67 -15.20
CA ALA A 366 -13.20 -27.48 -15.05
C ALA A 366 -13.11 -26.86 -13.63
N LEU A 367 -13.06 -27.71 -12.59
CA LEU A 367 -12.84 -27.25 -11.22
C LEU A 367 -11.43 -26.69 -11.03
N GLY A 368 -10.43 -27.23 -11.74
CA GLY A 368 -9.06 -26.69 -11.77
C GLY A 368 -9.04 -25.26 -12.29
N GLU A 369 -9.69 -25.01 -13.43
CA GLU A 369 -9.84 -23.65 -14.00
C GLU A 369 -10.52 -22.70 -13.02
N PHE A 370 -11.61 -23.12 -12.37
CA PHE A 370 -12.27 -22.31 -11.34
C PHE A 370 -11.42 -22.05 -10.10
N ARG A 371 -10.51 -22.96 -9.73
CA ARG A 371 -9.57 -22.76 -8.62
C ARG A 371 -8.47 -21.79 -8.98
N ASP A 372 -7.94 -21.88 -10.20
CA ASP A 372 -6.90 -20.98 -10.71
C ASP A 372 -7.41 -19.54 -10.79
N HIS A 373 -8.68 -19.35 -11.14
CA HIS A 373 -9.35 -18.05 -11.11
C HIS A 373 -9.91 -17.67 -9.74
N GLY A 374 -9.81 -18.55 -8.73
CA GLY A 374 -10.27 -18.33 -7.37
C GLY A 374 -11.81 -18.26 -7.18
N LEU A 375 -12.59 -18.67 -8.18
CA LEU A 375 -14.05 -18.77 -8.12
C LEU A 375 -14.55 -19.85 -7.17
N VAL A 376 -13.81 -20.95 -7.04
CA VAL A 376 -14.15 -22.06 -6.15
C VAL A 376 -13.00 -22.30 -5.18
N ARG A 377 -13.33 -22.37 -3.89
CA ARG A 377 -12.41 -22.82 -2.85
C ARG A 377 -12.74 -24.26 -2.49
N SER A 378 -11.70 -25.00 -2.14
CA SER A 378 -11.88 -26.35 -1.63
C SER A 378 -11.15 -26.54 -0.30
N ALA A 379 -11.70 -27.41 0.53
CA ALA A 379 -11.09 -27.86 1.76
C ALA A 379 -11.30 -29.37 1.89
N ARG A 380 -10.33 -30.05 2.48
CA ARG A 380 -10.53 -31.42 2.92
C ARG A 380 -11.24 -31.38 4.27
N GLY A 381 -12.42 -31.99 4.35
CA GLY A 381 -13.18 -32.05 5.59
C GLY A 381 -12.40 -32.79 6.68
N ALA A 382 -12.37 -32.25 7.90
CA ALA A 382 -11.78 -32.92 9.05
C ALA A 382 -12.64 -34.14 9.43
N GLY A 383 -12.34 -35.30 8.84
CA GLY A 383 -12.97 -36.59 9.17
C GLY A 383 -13.87 -37.22 8.10
N LEU A 384 -14.05 -36.60 6.93
CA LEU A 384 -14.79 -37.18 5.80
C LEU A 384 -13.83 -37.48 4.64
N THR A 385 -14.02 -38.64 4.00
CA THR A 385 -13.29 -39.07 2.80
C THR A 385 -13.78 -38.34 1.55
N GLY A 386 -13.80 -37.00 1.56
CA GLY A 386 -14.31 -36.19 0.46
C GLY A 386 -13.82 -34.74 0.50
N GLU A 387 -13.58 -34.17 -0.68
CA GLU A 387 -13.28 -32.75 -0.86
C GLU A 387 -14.58 -31.94 -0.78
N LEU A 388 -14.58 -30.89 0.04
CA LEU A 388 -15.67 -29.91 0.18
C LEU A 388 -15.37 -28.72 -0.73
N LEU A 389 -16.34 -28.33 -1.56
CA LEU A 389 -16.24 -27.25 -2.53
C LEU A 389 -17.28 -26.17 -2.21
N TRP A 390 -16.87 -24.90 -2.21
CA TRP A 390 -17.81 -23.78 -2.07
C TRP A 390 -17.37 -22.58 -2.89
N ILE A 391 -18.35 -21.79 -3.32
CA ILE A 391 -18.13 -20.48 -3.95
C ILE A 391 -18.01 -19.45 -2.83
N PRO A 392 -16.92 -18.67 -2.74
CA PRO A 392 -16.69 -17.68 -1.70
C PRO A 392 -17.47 -16.38 -1.95
N LEU A 393 -18.76 -16.49 -2.28
CA LEU A 393 -19.69 -15.38 -2.49
C LEU A 393 -20.86 -15.47 -1.51
N ARG A 394 -21.35 -14.32 -1.04
CA ARG A 394 -22.56 -14.27 -0.21
C ARG A 394 -23.78 -14.67 -1.03
N ARG A 395 -24.79 -15.24 -0.36
CA ARG A 395 -26.06 -15.70 -0.97
C ARG A 395 -26.69 -14.66 -1.89
N GLU A 396 -26.77 -13.40 -1.45
CA GLU A 396 -27.38 -12.31 -2.23
C GLU A 396 -26.63 -12.03 -3.53
N ARG A 397 -25.29 -12.02 -3.49
CA ARG A 397 -24.43 -11.79 -4.66
C ARG A 397 -24.42 -12.99 -5.59
N LEU A 398 -24.40 -14.20 -5.03
CA LEU A 398 -24.48 -15.44 -5.79
C LEU A 398 -25.80 -15.54 -6.56
N GLY A 399 -26.91 -15.09 -5.95
CA GLY A 399 -28.21 -14.97 -6.62
C GLY A 399 -28.17 -14.04 -7.83
N LYS A 400 -27.61 -12.83 -7.68
CA LYS A 400 -27.45 -11.87 -8.79
C LYS A 400 -26.60 -12.41 -9.93
N VAL A 401 -25.48 -13.08 -9.62
CA VAL A 401 -24.62 -13.70 -10.64
C VAL A 401 -25.38 -14.79 -11.38
N VAL A 402 -26.11 -15.67 -10.68
CA VAL A 402 -26.92 -16.71 -11.32
C VAL A 402 -28.03 -16.11 -12.19
N GLU A 403 -28.69 -15.04 -11.74
CA GLU A 403 -29.70 -14.32 -12.53
C GLU A 403 -29.13 -13.72 -13.81
N SER A 404 -27.89 -13.20 -13.77
CA SER A 404 -27.25 -12.63 -14.96
C SER A 404 -26.73 -13.67 -15.96
N LEU A 405 -26.57 -14.93 -15.53
CA LEU A 405 -26.14 -16.05 -16.38
C LEU A 405 -27.31 -16.79 -17.05
N LYS A 406 -28.53 -16.58 -16.58
CA LYS A 406 -29.77 -17.09 -17.16
C LYS A 406 -30.26 -16.16 -18.26
#